data_AF-A0A401UFV0-F1
#
_entry.id   AF-A0A401UFV0-F1
#
_cell.length_a   1.000
_cell.length_b   1.000
_cell.length_c   1.000
_cell.angle_alpha   90.00
_cell.angle_beta   90.00
_cell.angle_gamma   90.00
#
_symmetry.space_group_name_H-M   'P 1'
#
loop_
_entity.id
_entity.type
_entity.pdbx_description
1 polymer ?
#
loop_
_entity_poly.entity_id
_entity_poly.type
_entity_poly.pdbx_seq_one_letter_code
_entity_poly.pdbx_strand_id
1 'polypeptide(L)'
;MTLDLTDIILLLTSGLAAVTTIDVLGSISSRKLNYKYVYLTPISFLVYFWLGYRGHSISTLPWTLIIVCLTGIYDGTIGWKLSIILKANFADKEEYTKTLSLTSRISGMLVMSGIFGLLGFVTAGYI
;
A
#
# COMPACT_ATOMS: atom_id res chain seq x y z
N MET A 1 16.46 -19.12 9.92
CA MET A 1 16.68 -17.80 9.32
C MET A 1 16.73 -16.78 10.45
N THR A 2 17.88 -16.16 10.69
CA THR A 2 18.02 -15.08 11.68
C THR A 2 17.42 -13.82 11.07
N LEU A 3 16.42 -13.23 11.72
CA LEU A 3 15.85 -11.94 11.33
C LEU A 3 16.92 -10.86 11.48
N ASP A 4 17.49 -10.40 10.37
CA ASP A 4 18.33 -9.19 10.39
C ASP A 4 17.41 -7.97 10.46
N LEU A 5 17.62 -7.15 11.50
CA LEU A 5 16.88 -5.92 11.70
C LEU A 5 17.04 -4.98 10.49
N THR A 6 18.21 -4.98 9.85
CA THR A 6 18.48 -4.18 8.66
C THR A 6 17.53 -4.53 7.52
N ASP A 7 17.33 -5.82 7.27
CA ASP A 7 16.49 -6.29 6.17
C ASP A 7 15.00 -5.99 6.44
N ILE A 8 14.56 -6.09 7.69
CA ILE A 8 13.20 -5.72 8.09
C ILE A 8 12.94 -4.23 7.85
N ILE A 9 13.89 -3.38 8.27
CA ILE A 9 13.80 -1.93 8.07
C ILE A 9 13.80 -1.60 6.58
N LEU A 10 14.65 -2.26 5.79
CA LEU A 10 14.70 -2.06 4.35
C LEU A 10 13.39 -2.47 3.67
N LEU A 11 12.81 -3.61 4.06
CA LEU A 11 11.53 -4.07 3.53
C LEU A 11 10.42 -3.08 3.85
N LEU A 12 10.29 -2.65 5.11
CA LEU A 12 9.28 -1.67 5.51
C LEU A 12 9.45 -0.33 4.78
N THR A 13 10.66 0.23 4.80
CA THR A 13 10.93 1.53 4.16
C THR A 13 10.73 1.48 2.65
N SER A 14 11.05 0.35 1.99
CA SER A 14 10.76 0.17 0.56
C SER A 14 9.26 0.18 0.26
N GLY A 15 8.45 -0.44 1.12
CA GLY A 15 6.99 -0.42 1.02
C GLY A 15 6.41 0.97 1.17
N LEU A 16 6.82 1.68 2.22
CA LEU A 16 6.40 3.07 2.48
C LEU A 16 6.81 4.01 1.34
N ALA A 17 8.04 3.88 0.84
CA ALA A 17 8.54 4.69 -0.28
C ALA A 17 7.77 4.40 -1.58
N ALA A 18 7.47 3.13 -1.87
CA ALA A 18 6.72 2.73 -3.05
C ALA A 18 5.29 3.28 -3.02
N VAL A 19 4.57 3.11 -1.90
CA VAL A 19 3.22 3.66 -1.71
C VAL A 19 3.24 5.18 -1.83
N THR A 20 4.16 5.86 -1.13
CA THR A 20 4.31 7.33 -1.22
C THR A 20 4.54 7.79 -2.66
N THR A 21 5.38 7.07 -3.40
CA THR A 21 5.69 7.39 -4.80
C THR A 21 4.46 7.23 -5.68
N ILE A 22 3.71 6.14 -5.52
CA ILE A 22 2.44 5.91 -6.22
C ILE A 22 1.46 7.02 -5.87
N ASP A 23 1.33 7.39 -4.61
CA ASP A 23 0.37 8.40 -4.20
C ASP A 23 0.70 9.78 -4.76
N VAL A 24 1.96 10.19 -4.67
CA VAL A 24 2.42 11.49 -5.16
C VAL A 24 2.32 11.57 -6.68
N LEU A 25 2.92 10.62 -7.39
CA LEU A 25 2.93 10.62 -8.86
C LEU A 25 1.54 10.35 -9.42
N GLY A 26 0.78 9.48 -8.77
CA GLY A 26 -0.61 9.17 -9.11
C GLY A 26 -1.53 10.37 -8.95
N SER A 27 -1.37 11.13 -7.87
CA SER A 27 -2.17 12.34 -7.64
C SER A 27 -1.86 13.41 -8.68
N ILE A 28 -0.58 13.59 -9.01
CA ILE A 28 -0.16 14.56 -10.04
C ILE A 28 -0.66 14.12 -11.43
N SER A 29 -0.47 12.85 -11.79
CA SER A 29 -0.82 12.34 -13.12
C SER A 29 -2.33 12.23 -13.31
N SER A 30 -3.10 11.79 -12.31
CA SER A 30 -4.58 11.75 -12.38
C SER A 30 -5.17 13.15 -12.61
N ARG A 31 -4.59 14.18 -11.99
CA ARG A 31 -4.97 15.58 -12.19
C ARG A 31 -4.58 16.09 -13.58
N LYS A 32 -3.39 15.74 -14.08
CA LYS A 32 -2.88 16.21 -15.39
C LYS A 32 -3.54 15.51 -16.57
N LEU A 33 -3.80 14.22 -16.47
CA LEU A 33 -4.33 13.36 -17.52
C LEU A 33 -5.84 13.12 -17.40
N ASN A 34 -6.48 13.70 -16.37
CA ASN A 34 -7.92 13.67 -16.12
C ASN A 34 -8.52 12.25 -16.02
N TYR A 35 -7.76 11.27 -15.51
CA TYR A 35 -8.29 9.94 -15.18
C TYR A 35 -8.61 9.84 -13.69
N LYS A 36 -9.46 8.88 -13.29
CA LYS A 36 -9.87 8.69 -11.89
C LYS A 36 -8.72 8.09 -11.07
N TYR A 37 -8.36 8.73 -9.96
CA TYR A 37 -7.27 8.30 -9.08
C TYR A 37 -7.38 6.84 -8.61
N VAL A 38 -8.61 6.36 -8.39
CA VAL A 38 -8.91 4.97 -7.99
C VAL A 38 -8.38 3.91 -8.97
N TYR A 39 -8.09 4.28 -10.22
CA TYR A 39 -7.50 3.35 -11.18
C TYR A 39 -6.06 2.95 -10.86
N LEU A 40 -5.40 3.64 -9.93
CA LEU A 40 -4.07 3.28 -9.44
C LEU A 40 -4.10 2.29 -8.27
N THR A 41 -5.27 2.04 -7.68
CA THR A 41 -5.43 1.08 -6.58
C THR A 41 -4.81 -0.30 -6.87
N PRO A 42 -4.95 -0.90 -8.07
CA PRO A 42 -4.27 -2.16 -8.39
C PRO A 42 -2.74 -2.08 -8.29
N ILE A 43 -2.13 -0.92 -8.51
CA ILE A 43 -0.68 -0.73 -8.42
C ILE A 43 -0.23 -0.82 -6.96
N SER A 44 -0.99 -0.23 -6.02
CA SER A 44 -0.72 -0.40 -4.57
C SER A 44 -0.84 -1.87 -4.15
N PHE A 45 -1.78 -2.64 -4.72
CA PHE A 45 -1.89 -4.08 -4.44
C PHE A 45 -0.68 -4.87 -4.92
N LEU A 46 -0.09 -4.49 -6.06
CA LEU A 46 1.16 -5.07 -6.53
C LEU A 46 2.32 -4.78 -5.57
N VAL A 47 2.36 -3.61 -4.94
CA VAL A 47 3.36 -3.30 -3.90
C VAL A 47 3.19 -4.25 -2.71
N TYR A 48 1.97 -4.43 -2.21
CA TYR A 48 1.71 -5.34 -1.09
C TYR A 48 2.08 -6.79 -1.42
N PHE A 49 1.74 -7.24 -2.64
CA PHE A 49 2.14 -8.55 -3.14
C PHE A 49 3.67 -8.68 -3.20
N TRP A 50 4.36 -7.69 -3.77
CA TRP A 50 5.81 -7.68 -3.88
C TRP A 50 6.51 -7.70 -2.51
N LEU A 51 5.99 -6.94 -1.54
CA LEU A 51 6.49 -6.96 -0.17
C LEU A 51 6.32 -8.34 0.48
N GLY A 52 5.16 -8.99 0.27
CA GLY A 52 4.93 -10.36 0.71
C GLY A 52 5.92 -11.34 0.08
N TYR A 53 6.09 -11.24 -1.23
CA TYR A 53 7.00 -12.08 -2.02
C TYR A 53 8.46 -11.95 -1.54
N ARG A 54 8.96 -10.72 -1.37
CA ARG A 54 10.31 -10.47 -0.85
C ARG A 54 10.46 -10.86 0.60
N GLY A 55 9.43 -10.62 1.42
CA GLY A 55 9.39 -11.00 2.82
C GLY A 55 9.59 -12.49 3.05
N HIS A 56 9.20 -13.36 2.12
CA HIS A 56 9.47 -14.80 2.19
C HIS A 56 10.97 -15.13 2.35
N SER A 57 11.83 -14.44 1.61
CA SER A 57 13.28 -14.67 1.62
C SER A 57 14.01 -14.03 2.81
N ILE A 58 13.34 -13.12 3.54
CA ILE A 58 13.95 -12.24 4.54
C ILE A 58 13.46 -12.57 5.96
N SER A 59 12.19 -12.94 6.07
CA SER A 59 11.46 -12.95 7.34
C SER A 59 10.47 -14.11 7.45
N THR A 60 9.95 -14.34 8.64
CA THR A 60 8.85 -15.30 8.82
C THR A 60 7.53 -14.69 8.36
N LEU A 61 6.54 -15.55 8.08
CA LEU A 61 5.21 -15.10 7.65
C LEU A 61 4.59 -14.06 8.60
N PRO A 62 4.56 -14.25 9.95
CA PRO A 62 3.97 -13.27 10.85
C PRO A 62 4.61 -11.88 10.75
N TRP A 63 5.94 -11.80 10.71
CA TRP A 63 6.66 -10.53 10.59
C TRP A 63 6.45 -9.88 9.23
N THR A 64 6.44 -10.66 8.16
CA THR A 64 6.12 -10.14 6.81
C THR A 64 4.71 -9.54 6.77
N LEU A 65 3.72 -10.24 7.31
CA LEU A 65 2.34 -9.74 7.36
C LEU A 65 2.23 -8.48 8.21
N ILE A 66 2.93 -8.38 9.35
CA ILE A 66 2.98 -7.16 10.15
C ILE A 66 3.50 -5.99 9.31
N ILE A 67 4.62 -6.16 8.59
CA ILE A 67 5.22 -5.11 7.74
C ILE A 67 4.27 -4.69 6.62
N VAL A 68 3.64 -5.65 5.94
CA VAL A 68 2.70 -5.36 4.86
C VAL A 68 1.45 -4.65 5.39
N CYS A 69 0.88 -5.10 6.50
CA CYS A 69 -0.27 -4.45 7.14
C CYS A 69 0.09 -3.03 7.63
N LEU A 70 1.27 -2.81 8.19
CA LEU A 70 1.74 -1.46 8.56
C LEU A 70 1.84 -0.55 7.33
N THR A 71 2.30 -1.10 6.21
CA THR A 71 2.34 -0.38 4.92
C THR A 71 0.93 -0.04 4.42
N GLY A 72 -0.03 -0.97 4.55
CA GLY A 72 -1.44 -0.71 4.22
C GLY A 72 -2.10 0.34 5.13
N ILE A 73 -1.81 0.31 6.44
CA ILE A 73 -2.26 1.36 7.37
C ILE A 73 -1.68 2.72 6.98
N TYR A 74 -0.40 2.77 6.59
CA TYR A 74 0.23 3.99 6.10
C TYR A 74 -0.45 4.52 4.83
N ASP A 75 -0.72 3.65 3.85
CA ASP A 75 -1.43 4.00 2.61
C ASP A 75 -2.82 4.59 2.94
N GLY A 76 -3.61 3.87 3.76
CA GLY A 76 -4.94 4.30 4.20
C GLY A 76 -4.97 5.57 5.06
N THR A 77 -3.82 6.07 5.52
CA THR A 77 -3.70 7.29 6.34
C THR A 77 -2.91 8.39 5.64
N ILE A 78 -1.59 8.25 5.57
CA ILE A 78 -0.67 9.26 5.04
C ILE A 78 -0.76 9.30 3.52
N GLY A 79 -0.82 8.15 2.85
CA GLY A 79 -0.98 8.07 1.39
C GLY A 79 -2.25 8.77 0.89
N TRP A 80 -3.37 8.46 1.55
CA TRP A 80 -4.63 9.14 1.34
C TRP A 80 -4.54 10.66 1.61
N LYS A 81 -3.90 11.07 2.71
CA LYS A 81 -3.73 12.50 3.05
C LYS A 81 -2.92 13.24 1.99
N LEU A 82 -1.85 12.63 1.48
CA LEU A 82 -1.06 13.18 0.37
C LEU A 82 -1.91 13.36 -0.88
N SER A 83 -2.77 12.39 -1.18
CA SER A 83 -3.65 12.43 -2.34
C SER A 83 -4.67 13.58 -2.29
N ILE A 84 -5.18 13.89 -1.10
CA ILE A 84 -6.04 15.07 -0.87
C ILE A 84 -5.23 16.36 -1.06
N ILE A 85 -4.06 16.49 -0.43
CA ILE A 85 -3.21 17.69 -0.49
C ILE A 85 -2.83 17.99 -1.95
N LEU A 86 -2.49 16.95 -2.70
CA LEU A 86 -2.14 17.04 -4.11
C LEU A 86 -3.35 17.12 -5.04
N LYS A 87 -4.57 17.22 -4.51
CA LYS A 87 -5.80 17.40 -5.29
C LYS A 87 -5.95 16.34 -6.38
N ALA A 88 -5.73 15.08 -6.03
CA ALA A 88 -5.93 13.96 -6.93
C ALA A 88 -7.35 13.98 -7.54
N ASN A 89 -7.49 13.42 -8.74
CA ASN A 89 -8.77 13.42 -9.44
C ASN A 89 -9.68 12.31 -8.91
N PHE A 90 -10.36 12.59 -7.80
CA PHE A 90 -11.48 11.77 -7.31
C PHE A 90 -12.73 12.13 -8.11
N ALA A 91 -13.40 11.13 -8.68
CA ALA A 91 -14.56 11.31 -9.56
C ALA A 91 -15.67 12.17 -8.90
N ASP A 92 -15.82 12.07 -7.58
CA ASP A 92 -16.76 12.85 -6.78
C ASP A 92 -16.08 13.38 -5.51
N LYS A 93 -15.47 14.57 -5.59
CA LYS A 93 -14.68 15.16 -4.49
C LYS A 93 -15.47 15.37 -3.21
N GLU A 94 -16.76 15.70 -3.29
CA GLU A 94 -17.60 15.87 -2.10
C GLU A 94 -18.03 14.54 -1.48
N GLU A 95 -18.32 13.53 -2.30
CA GLU A 95 -18.80 12.24 -1.83
C GLU A 95 -17.66 11.41 -1.23
N TYR A 96 -16.52 11.29 -1.91
CA TYR A 96 -15.40 10.47 -1.43
C TYR A 96 -14.81 10.95 -0.10
N THR A 97 -14.77 12.27 0.10
CA THR A 97 -14.19 12.85 1.32
C THR A 97 -15.16 12.76 2.51
N LYS A 98 -16.49 12.80 2.26
CA LYS A 98 -17.54 12.75 3.29
C LYS A 98 -18.05 11.32 3.60
N THR A 99 -18.01 10.39 2.65
CA THR A 99 -18.66 9.06 2.80
C THR A 99 -17.74 7.97 3.37
N LEU A 100 -16.44 8.02 3.07
CA LEU A 100 -15.49 7.02 3.57
C LEU A 100 -14.89 7.49 4.89
N SER A 101 -15.37 6.90 5.99
CA SER A 101 -14.79 7.11 7.31
C SER A 101 -13.30 6.72 7.32
N LEU A 102 -12.50 7.38 8.15
CA LEU A 102 -11.09 7.04 8.35
C LEU A 102 -10.93 5.55 8.69
N THR A 103 -11.80 5.04 9.56
CA THR A 103 -11.83 3.62 9.96
C THR A 103 -12.05 2.69 8.78
N SER A 104 -13.01 3.01 7.89
CA SER A 104 -13.30 2.21 6.69
C SER A 104 -12.13 2.19 5.71
N ARG A 105 -11.41 3.31 5.57
CA ARG A 105 -10.22 3.40 4.70
C ARG A 105 -9.07 2.56 5.24
N ILE A 106 -8.76 2.72 6.52
CA ILE A 106 -7.69 1.96 7.18
C ILE A 106 -8.01 0.47 7.18
N SER A 107 -9.24 0.08 7.53
CA SER A 107 -9.63 -1.32 7.55
C SER A 107 -9.60 -1.94 6.16
N GLY A 108 -10.06 -1.22 5.14
CA GLY A 108 -9.96 -1.63 3.74
C GLY A 108 -8.52 -1.89 3.31
N MET A 109 -7.62 -0.92 3.55
CA MET A 109 -6.21 -1.09 3.16
C MET A 109 -5.48 -2.14 4.01
N LEU A 110 -5.83 -2.29 5.29
CA LEU A 110 -5.28 -3.35 6.14
C LEU A 110 -5.67 -4.74 5.62
N VAL A 111 -6.94 -4.95 5.30
CA VAL A 111 -7.42 -6.24 4.76
C VAL A 111 -6.80 -6.51 3.40
N MET A 112 -6.80 -5.53 2.49
CA MET A 112 -6.24 -5.70 1.15
C MET A 112 -4.72 -5.95 1.19
N SER A 113 -3.98 -5.18 1.98
CA SER A 113 -2.55 -5.40 2.14
C SER A 113 -2.25 -6.77 2.74
N GLY A 114 -2.99 -7.20 3.77
CA GLY A 114 -2.85 -8.54 4.36
C GLY A 114 -3.09 -9.66 3.35
N ILE A 115 -4.16 -9.57 2.55
CA ILE A 115 -4.49 -10.58 1.51
C ILE A 115 -3.39 -10.64 0.46
N PHE A 116 -3.02 -9.51 -0.15
CA PHE A 116 -2.02 -9.49 -1.22
C PHE A 116 -0.62 -9.84 -0.70
N GLY A 117 -0.27 -9.41 0.51
CA GLY A 117 0.97 -9.81 1.19
C GLY A 117 1.05 -11.32 1.43
N LEU A 118 -0.03 -11.92 1.89
CA LEU A 118 -0.10 -13.38 2.06
C LEU A 118 0.07 -14.10 0.71
N LEU A 119 -0.64 -13.66 -0.32
CA LEU A 119 -0.53 -14.24 -1.67
C LEU A 119 0.90 -14.14 -2.20
N GLY A 120 1.55 -13.00 -2.02
CA GLY A 120 2.94 -12.80 -2.41
C GLY A 120 3.89 -13.77 -1.69
N PHE A 121 3.77 -13.85 -0.37
CA PHE A 121 4.59 -14.73 0.46
C PHE A 121 4.44 -16.20 0.09
N VAL A 122 3.20 -16.65 -0.12
CA VAL A 122 2.89 -18.02 -0.50
C VAL A 122 3.43 -18.33 -1.89
N THR A 123 3.23 -17.42 -2.86
CA THR A 123 3.74 -17.60 -4.24
C THR A 123 5.26 -17.74 -4.27
N ALA A 124 5.98 -16.94 -3.46
CA ALA A 124 7.43 -17.03 -3.35
C ALA A 124 7.93 -18.38 -2.80
N GLY A 125 7.12 -19.07 -1.99
CA GLY A 125 7.49 -20.39 -1.44
C GLY A 125 7.31 -21.55 -2.42
N TYR A 126 6.63 -21.34 -3.55
CA TYR A 126 6.41 -22.36 -4.59
C TYR A 126 7.36 -22.25 -5.77
N ILE A 127 8.14 -21.17 -5.88
CA ILE A 127 9.09 -20.86 -6.96
C ILE A 127 10.51 -21.01 -6.43
#